data_AF-A0A7J3VS99-F1
#
_entry.id   AF-A0A7J3VS99-F1
#
_cell.length_a   1.000
_cell.length_b   1.000
_cell.length_c   1.000
_cell.angle_alpha   90.00
_cell.angle_beta   90.00
_cell.angle_gamma   90.00
#
_symmetry.space_group_name_H-M   'P 1'
#
loop_
_entity.id
_entity.type
_entity.pdbx_description
1 polymer ?
#
loop_
_entity_poly.entity_id
_entity_poly.type
_entity_poly.pdbx_seq_one_letter_code
_entity_poly.pdbx_strand_id
1 'polypeptide(L)'
;MSEAFVKAYKHVEEQLGKNTPEALIQEKMPEFRDGVFVVNKYIPSDPPLLGMAFKNPALQLNKEVIGRVEKFAKRRGLLMMVEGDNVYLSTKEGVRKAWLRPDFFAATNPQLFESVGKVFYNLSPDLVAQLEFSDGLTSSIARLLADKMMITKGVVALFFILSPALWVAISMFLTESLFYPRWAMLAMGVLGLAAALYLIRLYLRENFPELSEKIETTKLRRKTAAAS
;
A
#
# COMPACT_ATOMS: atom_id res chain seq x y z
N MET A 1 8.98 -4.28 3.26
CA MET A 1 8.74 -4.89 4.58
C MET A 1 10.04 -4.85 5.34
N SER A 2 10.08 -4.04 6.40
CA SER A 2 11.28 -3.67 7.13
C SER A 2 11.64 -4.76 8.12
N GLU A 3 12.84 -5.31 7.96
CA GLU A 3 13.40 -6.31 8.86
C GLU A 3 13.61 -5.75 10.27
N ALA A 4 13.92 -4.46 10.39
CA ALA A 4 14.09 -3.80 11.69
C ALA A 4 12.81 -3.88 12.53
N PHE A 5 11.66 -3.63 11.91
CA PHE A 5 10.37 -3.72 12.59
C PHE A 5 10.05 -5.15 13.03
N VAL A 6 10.32 -6.14 12.17
CA VAL A 6 10.09 -7.56 12.50
C VAL A 6 11.00 -8.03 13.63
N LYS A 7 12.28 -7.65 13.62
CA LYS A 7 13.24 -7.99 14.68
C LYS A 7 12.86 -7.32 16.01
N ALA A 8 12.46 -6.05 15.98
CA ALA A 8 11.97 -5.31 17.14
C ALA A 8 10.69 -5.93 17.72
N TYR A 9 9.75 -6.33 16.87
CA TYR A 9 8.52 -6.98 17.29
C TYR A 9 8.79 -8.31 18.00
N LYS A 10 9.63 -9.18 17.40
CA LYS A 10 10.03 -10.46 18.01
C LYS A 10 10.72 -10.25 19.35
N HIS A 11 11.61 -9.26 19.45
CA HIS A 11 12.29 -8.95 20.71
C HIS A 11 11.29 -8.56 21.81
N VAL A 12 10.32 -7.70 21.49
CA VAL A 12 9.28 -7.30 22.46
C VAL A 12 8.40 -8.49 22.83
N GLU A 13 7.99 -9.31 21.87
CA GLU A 13 7.21 -10.53 22.11
C GLU A 13 7.95 -11.50 23.04
N GLU A 14 9.25 -11.70 22.85
CA GLU A 14 10.09 -12.53 23.74
C GLU A 14 10.21 -11.96 25.15
N GLN A 15 10.31 -10.63 25.30
CA GLN A 15 10.39 -9.98 26.61
C GLN A 15 9.06 -10.04 27.37
N LEU A 16 7.94 -9.83 26.67
CA LEU A 16 6.60 -9.99 27.24
C LEU A 16 6.35 -11.46 27.66
N GLY A 17 6.80 -12.43 26.85
CA GLY A 17 6.73 -13.85 27.20
C GLY A 17 7.55 -14.24 28.43
N LYS A 18 8.55 -13.43 28.81
CA LYS A 18 9.36 -13.59 30.02
C LYS A 18 8.80 -12.84 31.24
N ASN A 19 7.60 -12.25 31.13
CA ASN A 19 6.99 -11.37 32.14
C ASN A 19 7.86 -10.14 32.49
N THR A 20 8.69 -9.66 31.54
CA THR A 20 9.46 -8.44 31.74
C THR A 20 8.49 -7.24 31.79
N PRO A 21 8.59 -6.35 32.80
CA PRO A 21 7.73 -5.17 32.88
C PRO A 21 7.85 -4.27 31.65
N GLU A 22 6.73 -3.81 31.10
CA GLU A 22 6.70 -2.99 29.89
C GLU A 22 7.54 -1.70 30.00
N ALA A 23 7.59 -1.10 31.20
CA ALA A 23 8.44 0.06 31.48
C ALA A 23 9.93 -0.25 31.25
N LEU A 24 10.37 -1.47 31.59
CA LEU A 24 11.75 -1.90 31.40
C LEU A 24 12.06 -2.22 29.94
N ILE A 25 11.08 -2.73 29.19
CA ILE A 25 11.17 -2.92 27.74
C ILE A 25 11.30 -1.56 27.03
N GLN A 26 10.51 -0.57 27.45
CA GLN A 26 10.57 0.78 26.92
C GLN A 26 11.92 1.45 27.17
N GLU A 27 12.50 1.29 28.37
CA GLU A 27 13.78 1.90 28.75
C GLU A 27 14.98 1.22 28.08
N LYS A 28 14.95 -0.11 27.95
CA LYS A 28 16.07 -0.92 27.44
C LYS A 28 15.88 -1.41 26.01
N MET A 29 15.03 -0.74 25.23
CA MET A 29 14.77 -1.13 23.84
C MET A 29 16.07 -1.00 23.01
N PRO A 30 16.59 -2.10 22.43
CA PRO A 30 17.77 -2.02 21.58
C PRO A 30 17.41 -1.38 20.23
N GLU A 31 18.41 -0.82 19.56
CA GLU A 31 18.24 -0.25 18.22
C GLU A 31 18.30 -1.34 17.15
N PHE A 32 17.19 -1.54 16.43
CA PHE A 32 17.15 -2.41 15.26
C PHE A 32 17.23 -1.57 13.99
N ARG A 33 18.22 -1.83 13.14
CA ARG A 33 18.46 -1.06 11.91
C ARG A 33 18.23 -1.90 10.66
N ASP A 34 17.61 -1.27 9.67
CA ASP A 34 17.36 -1.82 8.34
C ASP A 34 17.36 -0.67 7.32
N GLY A 35 18.52 -0.46 6.70
CA GLY A 35 18.75 0.69 5.82
C GLY A 35 18.51 2.02 6.52
N VAL A 36 17.55 2.80 6.02
CA VAL A 36 17.14 4.11 6.58
C VAL A 36 16.18 4.00 7.76
N PHE A 37 15.60 2.82 8.01
CA PHE A 37 14.66 2.61 9.10
C PHE A 37 15.41 2.14 10.35
N VAL A 38 15.13 2.79 11.47
CA VAL A 38 15.66 2.40 12.78
C VAL A 38 14.50 2.28 13.77
N VAL A 39 14.27 1.09 14.31
CA VAL A 39 13.27 0.89 15.36
C VAL A 39 14.00 0.87 16.70
N ASN A 40 13.77 1.89 17.51
CA ASN A 40 14.45 2.10 18.80
C ASN A 40 13.48 2.52 19.91
N LYS A 41 12.17 2.49 19.67
CA LYS A 41 11.17 2.91 20.64
C LYS A 41 10.03 1.91 20.72
N TYR A 42 9.73 1.50 21.94
CA TYR A 42 8.53 0.74 22.30
C TYR A 42 7.59 1.66 23.08
N ILE A 43 6.29 1.63 22.76
CA ILE A 43 5.28 2.40 23.47
C ILE A 43 4.22 1.42 23.96
N PRO A 44 4.04 1.32 25.29
CA PRO A 44 3.02 0.47 25.89
C PRO A 44 1.64 1.05 25.56
N SER A 45 0.93 0.39 24.66
CA SER A 45 -0.44 0.73 24.28
C SER A 45 -1.17 -0.54 23.85
N ASP A 46 -2.49 -0.50 23.75
CA ASP A 46 -3.28 -1.59 23.19
C ASP A 46 -3.86 -1.19 21.83
N PRO A 47 -3.34 -1.73 20.71
CA PRO A 47 -2.16 -2.60 20.57
C PRO A 47 -0.83 -1.85 20.72
N PRO A 48 0.30 -2.56 20.98
CA PRO A 48 1.60 -1.93 21.21
C PRO A 48 2.11 -1.23 19.94
N LEU A 49 2.80 -0.11 20.14
CA LEU A 49 3.38 0.67 19.05
C LEU A 49 4.91 0.54 19.07
N LEU A 50 5.46 0.27 17.89
CA LEU A 50 6.91 0.28 17.66
C LEU A 50 7.27 1.47 16.79
N GLY A 51 8.35 2.15 17.15
CA GLY A 51 8.67 3.45 16.59
C GLY A 51 10.14 3.73 16.41
N MET A 52 10.37 4.84 15.70
CA MET A 52 11.66 5.44 15.44
C MET A 52 11.68 6.82 16.09
N ALA A 53 12.63 7.04 16.99
CA ALA A 53 12.96 8.35 17.54
C ALA A 53 14.15 8.97 16.82
N PHE A 54 14.03 10.24 16.49
CA PHE A 54 15.06 11.04 15.86
C PHE A 54 15.80 11.88 16.90
N LYS A 55 17.09 12.12 16.66
CA LYS A 55 17.89 13.03 17.49
C LYS A 55 17.51 14.51 17.26
N ASN A 56 17.00 14.83 16.07
CA ASN A 56 16.53 16.15 15.68
C ASN A 56 15.09 16.05 15.18
N PRO A 57 14.26 17.09 15.38
CA PRO A 57 12.89 17.09 14.87
C PRO A 57 12.90 16.96 13.35
N ALA A 58 12.28 15.90 12.86
CA ALA A 58 12.25 15.53 11.44
C ALA A 58 10.95 15.96 10.75
N LEU A 59 9.88 16.21 11.52
CA LEU A 59 8.58 16.66 11.01
C LEU A 59 8.22 18.04 11.54
N GLN A 60 7.89 18.98 10.65
CA GLN A 60 7.29 20.26 11.02
C GLN A 60 5.78 20.18 10.87
N LEU A 61 5.05 20.21 11.99
CA LEU A 61 3.59 20.18 11.98
C LEU A 61 3.05 21.55 11.56
N ASN A 62 2.73 21.69 10.28
CA ASN A 62 2.01 22.84 9.74
C ASN A 62 0.62 22.41 9.24
N LYS A 63 -0.25 23.39 8.91
CA LYS A 63 -1.62 23.12 8.45
C LYS A 63 -1.65 22.20 7.21
N GLU A 64 -0.65 22.31 6.33
CA GLU A 64 -0.55 21.47 5.13
C GLU A 64 -0.24 20.01 5.47
N VAL A 65 0.72 19.77 6.36
CA VAL A 65 1.09 18.43 6.86
C VAL A 65 -0.09 17.80 7.58
N ILE A 66 -0.80 18.55 8.43
CA ILE A 66 -2.01 18.06 9.09
C ILE A 66 -3.06 17.64 8.05
N GLY A 67 -3.34 18.47 7.04
CA GLY A 67 -4.26 18.11 5.96
C GLY A 67 -3.81 16.90 5.15
N ARG A 68 -2.51 16.73 4.95
CA ARG A 68 -1.92 15.54 4.31
C ARG A 68 -2.09 14.29 5.17
N VAL A 69 -1.85 14.39 6.48
CA VAL A 69 -2.07 13.28 7.43
C VAL A 69 -3.55 12.90 7.48
N GLU A 70 -4.46 13.88 7.46
CA GLU A 70 -5.90 13.62 7.44
C GLU A 70 -6.33 12.86 6.18
N LYS A 71 -5.84 13.28 5.00
CA LYS A 71 -6.09 12.56 3.73
C LYS A 71 -5.52 11.15 3.77
N PHE A 72 -4.29 10.99 4.28
CA PHE A 72 -3.64 9.69 4.45
C PHE A 72 -4.44 8.76 5.36
N ALA A 73 -4.97 9.29 6.47
CA ALA A 73 -5.81 8.57 7.41
C ALA A 73 -7.13 8.12 6.77
N LYS A 74 -7.86 9.07 6.15
CA LYS A 74 -9.15 8.82 5.48
C LYS A 74 -9.06 7.71 4.44
N ARG A 75 -8.02 7.72 3.60
CA ARG A 75 -7.81 6.68 2.56
C ARG A 75 -7.59 5.28 3.13
N ARG A 76 -7.10 5.19 4.37
CA ARG A 76 -6.87 3.92 5.09
C ARG A 76 -8.01 3.58 6.05
N GLY A 77 -9.10 4.34 6.06
CA GLY A 77 -10.22 4.14 6.98
C GLY A 77 -9.88 4.47 8.43
N LEU A 78 -8.84 5.28 8.66
CA LEU A 78 -8.41 5.75 9.98
C LEU A 78 -8.94 7.16 10.25
N LEU A 79 -9.18 7.45 11.53
CA LEU A 79 -9.51 8.76 12.06
C LEU A 79 -8.24 9.43 12.59
N MET A 80 -8.09 10.72 12.31
CA MET A 80 -7.00 11.54 12.82
C MET A 80 -7.47 12.29 14.06
N MET A 81 -6.71 12.19 15.15
CA MET A 81 -6.87 13.02 16.34
C MET A 81 -5.58 13.83 16.55
N VAL A 82 -5.73 15.12 16.83
CA VAL A 82 -4.60 16.04 17.04
C VAL A 82 -4.65 16.57 18.46
N GLU A 83 -3.58 16.36 19.23
CA GLU A 83 -3.43 16.80 20.61
C GLU A 83 -2.09 17.55 20.75
N GLY A 84 -2.12 18.87 20.55
CA GLY A 84 -0.90 19.68 20.47
C GLY A 84 -0.01 19.24 19.30
N ASP A 85 1.23 18.85 19.60
CA ASP A 85 2.19 18.32 18.61
C ASP A 85 2.06 16.80 18.38
N ASN A 86 1.04 16.17 18.96
CA ASN A 86 0.78 14.74 18.79
C ASN A 86 -0.31 14.54 17.75
N VAL A 87 -0.02 13.75 16.72
CA VAL A 87 -1.02 13.31 15.76
C VAL A 87 -1.21 11.81 15.90
N TYR A 88 -2.41 11.40 16.31
CA TYR A 88 -2.78 10.00 16.44
C TYR A 88 -3.64 9.57 15.26
N LEU A 89 -3.30 8.41 14.69
CA LEU A 89 -4.16 7.72 13.74
C LEU A 89 -4.84 6.56 14.46
N SER A 90 -6.17 6.56 14.47
CA SER A 90 -6.99 5.61 15.21
C SER A 90 -8.02 4.94 14.31
N THR A 91 -8.54 3.78 14.71
CA THR A 91 -9.72 3.19 14.06
C THR A 91 -10.99 3.93 14.49
N LYS A 92 -12.12 3.65 13.83
CA LYS A 92 -13.44 4.15 14.25
C LYS A 92 -13.84 3.72 15.67
N GLU A 93 -13.23 2.64 16.16
CA GLU A 93 -13.42 2.09 17.51
C GLU A 93 -12.50 2.76 18.56
N GLY A 94 -11.71 3.76 18.16
CA GLY A 94 -10.81 4.49 19.06
C GLY A 94 -9.45 3.83 19.26
N VAL A 95 -9.18 2.69 18.62
CA VAL A 95 -7.91 1.96 18.78
C VAL A 95 -6.79 2.71 18.06
N ARG A 96 -5.75 3.11 18.80
CA ARG A 96 -4.59 3.83 18.24
C ARG A 96 -3.74 2.89 17.37
N LYS A 97 -3.51 3.27 16.12
CA LYS A 97 -2.76 2.49 15.11
C LYS A 97 -1.42 3.12 14.75
N ALA A 98 -1.30 4.43 14.87
CA ALA A 98 -0.04 5.15 14.75
C ALA A 98 -0.03 6.42 15.59
N TRP A 99 1.17 6.86 15.95
CA TRP A 99 1.44 8.11 16.63
C TRP A 99 2.58 8.83 15.93
N LEU A 100 2.33 10.05 15.47
CA LEU A 100 3.28 10.89 14.76
C LEU A 100 3.57 12.14 15.61
N ARG A 101 4.85 12.46 15.76
CA ARG A 101 5.36 13.66 16.42
C ARG A 101 6.56 14.24 15.67
N PRO A 102 6.95 15.49 15.93
CA PRO A 102 8.17 16.07 15.36
C PRO A 102 9.42 15.22 15.57
N ASP A 103 9.56 14.64 16.77
CA ASP A 103 10.75 13.95 17.27
C ASP A 103 10.71 12.42 17.11
N PHE A 104 9.53 11.82 16.88
CA PHE A 104 9.43 10.38 16.63
C PHE A 104 8.13 10.01 15.91
N PHE A 105 8.06 8.80 15.38
CA PHE A 105 6.81 8.16 14.99
C PHE A 105 6.77 6.71 15.41
N ALA A 106 5.57 6.18 15.62
CA ALA A 106 5.35 4.78 15.95
C ALA A 106 4.08 4.24 15.28
N ALA A 107 4.07 2.94 14.98
CA ALA A 107 2.94 2.27 14.35
C ALA A 107 2.79 0.83 14.84
N THR A 108 1.59 0.30 14.65
CA THR A 108 1.20 -1.06 15.07
C THR A 108 1.59 -2.16 14.10
N ASN A 109 1.92 -1.80 12.85
CA ASN A 109 2.28 -2.76 11.81
C ASN A 109 3.42 -2.22 10.94
N PRO A 110 4.21 -3.12 10.31
CA PRO A 110 5.39 -2.71 9.54
C PRO A 110 5.03 -1.91 8.29
N GLN A 111 3.88 -2.18 7.66
CA GLN A 111 3.46 -1.47 6.44
C GLN A 111 3.12 0.00 6.74
N LEU A 112 2.41 0.27 7.83
CA LEU A 112 2.04 1.61 8.29
C LEU A 112 3.27 2.33 8.82
N PHE A 113 4.18 1.64 9.51
CA PHE A 113 5.47 2.18 9.92
C PHE A 113 6.27 2.68 8.72
N GLU A 114 6.48 1.84 7.70
CA GLU A 114 7.19 2.25 6.48
C GLU A 114 6.47 3.37 5.73
N SER A 115 5.14 3.24 5.57
CA SER A 115 4.34 4.25 4.86
C SER A 115 4.49 5.60 5.55
N VAL A 116 4.31 5.67 6.87
CA VAL A 116 4.45 6.91 7.64
C VAL A 116 5.86 7.46 7.53
N GLY A 117 6.89 6.62 7.67
CA GLY A 117 8.28 7.03 7.54
C GLY A 117 8.63 7.60 6.16
N LYS A 118 8.18 6.95 5.08
CA LYS A 118 8.40 7.41 3.69
C LYS A 118 7.67 8.71 3.38
N VAL A 119 6.41 8.79 3.82
CA VAL A 119 5.44 9.81 3.40
C VAL A 119 5.59 11.11 4.19
N PHE A 120 5.82 11.02 5.51
CA PHE A 120 5.88 12.19 6.38
C PHE A 120 7.30 12.54 6.84
N TYR A 121 8.16 11.53 7.02
CA TYR A 121 9.53 11.73 7.52
C TYR A 121 10.58 11.61 6.41
N ASN A 122 10.16 11.50 5.15
CA ASN A 122 11.01 11.44 3.96
C ASN A 122 12.11 10.36 4.04
N LEU A 123 11.83 9.25 4.71
CA LEU A 123 12.77 8.12 4.84
C LEU A 123 12.70 7.25 3.58
N SER A 124 13.69 7.34 2.69
CA SER A 124 13.71 6.62 1.39
C SER A 124 12.42 6.83 0.58
N PRO A 125 12.17 8.06 0.09
CA PRO A 125 10.94 8.40 -0.62
C PRO A 125 10.86 7.63 -1.95
N ASP A 126 9.94 6.67 -2.02
CA ASP A 126 9.57 6.03 -3.28
C ASP A 126 8.59 6.92 -4.07
N LEU A 127 8.53 6.75 -5.40
CA LEU A 127 7.56 7.43 -6.26
C LEU A 127 6.12 7.28 -5.72
N VAL A 128 5.79 6.13 -5.14
CA VAL A 128 4.47 5.83 -4.56
C VAL A 128 4.15 6.77 -3.38
N ALA A 129 5.13 7.07 -2.52
CA ALA A 129 4.96 7.97 -1.39
C ALA A 129 4.77 9.42 -1.84
N GLN A 130 5.44 9.83 -2.92
CA GLN A 130 5.25 11.15 -3.54
C GLN A 130 3.88 11.26 -4.23
N LEU A 131 3.44 10.19 -4.92
CA LEU A 131 2.13 10.06 -5.57
C LEU A 131 0.97 9.96 -4.57
N GLU A 132 1.26 9.71 -3.30
CA GLU A 132 0.24 9.64 -2.26
C GLU A 132 -0.40 11.01 -2.00
N PHE A 133 0.28 12.10 -2.35
CA PHE A 133 -0.23 13.46 -2.18
C PHE A 133 -0.82 14.09 -3.46
N SER A 134 -0.60 13.50 -4.64
CA SER A 134 -1.21 13.97 -5.88
C SER A 134 -2.64 13.45 -6.03
N ASP A 135 -3.62 14.36 -6.03
CA ASP A 135 -5.02 14.06 -6.36
C ASP A 135 -5.22 14.18 -7.88
N GLY A 136 -5.65 13.10 -8.55
CA GLY A 136 -5.97 13.10 -9.99
C GLY A 136 -6.10 11.71 -10.64
N LEU A 137 -6.77 11.63 -11.79
CA LEU A 137 -6.82 10.41 -12.63
C LEU A 137 -5.41 9.93 -13.03
N THR A 138 -4.50 10.88 -13.28
CA THR A 138 -3.10 10.64 -13.61
C THR A 138 -2.32 9.98 -12.48
N SER A 139 -2.66 10.25 -11.21
CA SER A 139 -1.97 9.61 -10.06
C SER A 139 -2.44 8.19 -9.81
N SER A 140 -3.68 7.86 -10.17
CA SER A 140 -4.18 6.47 -10.15
C SER A 140 -3.52 5.63 -11.24
N ILE A 141 -3.33 6.20 -12.43
CA ILE A 141 -2.56 5.58 -13.53
C ILE A 141 -1.09 5.43 -13.15
N ALA A 142 -0.48 6.45 -12.54
CA ALA A 142 0.92 6.38 -12.09
C ALA A 142 1.15 5.36 -10.96
N ARG A 143 0.16 5.13 -10.08
CA ARG A 143 0.22 4.04 -9.08
C ARG A 143 0.12 2.66 -9.72
N LEU A 144 -0.76 2.50 -10.71
CA LEU A 144 -0.81 1.28 -11.54
C LEU A 144 0.50 1.05 -12.32
N LEU A 145 1.16 2.13 -12.74
CA LEU A 145 2.46 2.11 -13.41
C LEU A 145 3.67 1.98 -12.47
N ALA A 146 3.49 2.03 -11.15
CA ALA A 146 4.57 1.83 -10.20
C ALA A 146 4.78 0.34 -9.88
N ASP A 147 3.73 -0.48 -10.04
CA ASP A 147 3.80 -1.92 -9.85
C ASP A 147 4.32 -2.59 -11.14
N LYS A 148 5.64 -2.77 -11.22
CA LYS A 148 6.32 -3.38 -12.39
C LYS A 148 5.71 -4.72 -12.79
N MET A 149 5.21 -5.51 -11.83
CA MET A 149 4.63 -6.82 -12.14
C MET A 149 3.23 -6.68 -12.77
N MET A 150 2.45 -5.68 -12.31
CA MET A 150 1.13 -5.38 -12.86
C MET A 150 1.21 -4.76 -14.26
N ILE A 151 2.17 -3.86 -14.53
CA ILE A 151 2.42 -3.33 -15.88
C ILE A 151 2.82 -4.45 -16.82
N THR A 152 3.76 -5.30 -16.42
CA THR A 152 4.25 -6.36 -17.31
C THR A 152 3.10 -7.29 -17.68
N LYS A 153 2.25 -7.68 -16.70
CA LYS A 153 1.05 -8.49 -16.97
C LYS A 153 0.00 -7.75 -17.80
N GLY A 154 -0.20 -6.46 -17.56
CA GLY A 154 -1.15 -5.63 -18.31
C GLY A 154 -0.71 -5.36 -19.75
N VAL A 155 0.56 -5.07 -19.97
CA VAL A 155 1.17 -4.89 -21.28
C VAL A 155 1.21 -6.20 -22.05
N VAL A 156 1.59 -7.31 -21.41
CA VAL A 156 1.54 -8.64 -22.04
C VAL A 156 0.11 -9.01 -22.42
N ALA A 157 -0.88 -8.78 -21.55
CA ALA A 157 -2.28 -9.02 -21.89
C ALA A 157 -2.79 -8.11 -23.02
N LEU A 158 -2.44 -6.82 -22.97
CA LEU A 158 -2.73 -5.88 -24.04
C LEU A 158 -2.12 -6.36 -25.36
N PHE A 159 -0.85 -6.76 -25.34
CA PHE A 159 -0.13 -7.21 -26.54
C PHE A 159 -0.71 -8.51 -27.09
N PHE A 160 -0.98 -9.52 -26.26
CA PHE A 160 -1.53 -10.80 -26.69
C PHE A 160 -3.00 -10.71 -27.14
N ILE A 161 -3.77 -9.74 -26.66
CA ILE A 161 -5.18 -9.58 -27.04
C ILE A 161 -5.33 -8.61 -28.22
N LEU A 162 -4.63 -7.47 -28.22
CA LEU A 162 -4.71 -6.49 -29.31
C LEU A 162 -3.88 -6.87 -30.52
N SER A 163 -2.74 -7.57 -30.37
CA SER A 163 -1.90 -7.95 -31.52
C SER A 163 -2.67 -8.81 -32.54
N PRO A 164 -3.34 -9.92 -32.16
CA PRO A 164 -4.08 -10.72 -33.14
C PRO A 164 -5.25 -9.94 -33.76
N ALA A 165 -5.95 -9.12 -32.98
CA ALA A 165 -7.06 -8.30 -33.47
C ALA A 165 -6.61 -7.23 -34.48
N LEU A 166 -5.49 -6.55 -34.21
CA LEU A 166 -4.87 -5.60 -35.13
C LEU A 166 -4.35 -6.28 -36.39
N TRP A 167 -3.74 -7.46 -36.27
CA TRP A 167 -3.29 -8.24 -37.43
C TRP A 167 -4.46 -8.68 -38.32
N VAL A 168 -5.57 -9.13 -37.73
CA VAL A 168 -6.80 -9.45 -38.47
C VAL A 168 -7.39 -8.21 -39.14
N ALA A 169 -7.46 -7.08 -38.45
CA ALA A 169 -7.98 -5.83 -39.01
C ALA A 169 -7.09 -5.30 -40.16
N ILE A 170 -5.77 -5.31 -39.99
CA ILE A 170 -4.79 -4.89 -41.01
C ILE A 170 -4.83 -5.85 -42.21
N SER A 171 -4.91 -7.16 -41.97
CA SER A 171 -5.08 -8.15 -43.04
C SER A 171 -6.39 -7.93 -43.80
N MET A 172 -7.51 -7.67 -43.13
CA MET A 172 -8.78 -7.38 -43.80
C MET A 172 -8.75 -6.09 -44.63
N PHE A 173 -7.91 -5.12 -44.28
CA PHE A 173 -7.77 -3.87 -45.03
C PHE A 173 -6.81 -3.98 -46.22
N LEU A 174 -5.73 -4.78 -46.09
CA LEU A 174 -4.74 -5.00 -47.14
C LEU A 174 -5.18 -6.04 -48.18
N THR A 175 -6.03 -6.99 -47.78
CA THR A 175 -6.55 -8.02 -48.70
C THR A 175 -7.90 -7.55 -49.24
N GLU A 176 -7.91 -6.81 -50.36
CA GLU A 176 -9.15 -6.52 -51.08
C GLU A 176 -9.75 -7.84 -51.59
N SER A 177 -10.74 -8.34 -50.85
CA SER A 177 -11.46 -9.55 -51.23
C SER A 177 -12.42 -9.23 -52.38
N LEU A 178 -12.21 -9.92 -53.51
CA LEU A 178 -13.10 -9.85 -54.68
C LEU A 178 -14.50 -10.43 -54.40
N PHE A 179 -14.65 -11.22 -53.32
CA PHE A 179 -15.84 -12.02 -53.03
C PHE A 179 -16.71 -11.49 -51.89
N TYR A 180 -16.19 -10.60 -51.03
CA TYR A 180 -16.94 -10.08 -49.88
C TYR A 180 -17.27 -8.59 -50.04
N PRO A 181 -18.55 -8.19 -49.91
CA PRO A 181 -18.92 -6.77 -49.93
C PRO A 181 -18.32 -6.03 -48.73
N ARG A 182 -17.91 -4.77 -48.93
CA ARG A 182 -17.19 -3.94 -47.94
C ARG A 182 -17.89 -3.88 -46.56
N TRP A 183 -19.21 -3.97 -46.54
CA TRP A 183 -20.01 -3.94 -45.30
C TRP A 183 -19.80 -5.20 -44.44
N ALA A 184 -19.57 -6.36 -45.06
CA ALA A 184 -19.29 -7.60 -44.35
C ALA A 184 -17.90 -7.58 -43.69
N MET A 185 -16.92 -6.93 -44.33
CA MET A 185 -15.59 -6.73 -43.72
C MET A 185 -15.67 -5.81 -42.50
N LEU A 186 -16.46 -4.73 -42.58
CA LEU A 186 -16.70 -3.85 -41.43
C LEU A 186 -17.39 -4.58 -40.27
N ALA A 187 -18.40 -5.42 -40.55
CA ALA A 187 -19.09 -6.20 -39.52
C ALA A 187 -18.15 -7.18 -38.80
N MET A 188 -17.24 -7.83 -39.52
CA MET A 188 -16.24 -8.73 -38.94
C MET A 188 -15.21 -7.98 -38.08
N GLY A 189 -14.82 -6.76 -38.48
CA GLY A 189 -13.98 -5.89 -37.66
C GLY A 189 -14.64 -5.51 -36.33
N VAL A 190 -15.94 -5.15 -36.35
CA VAL A 190 -16.72 -4.85 -35.15
C VAL A 190 -16.84 -6.07 -34.23
N LEU A 191 -17.08 -7.26 -34.79
CA LEU A 191 -17.10 -8.51 -34.05
C LEU A 191 -15.76 -8.85 -33.40
N GLY A 192 -14.64 -8.66 -34.11
CA GLY A 192 -13.30 -8.85 -33.57
C GLY A 192 -13.01 -7.92 -32.39
N LEU A 193 -13.46 -6.66 -32.47
CA LEU A 193 -13.29 -5.68 -31.41
C LEU A 193 -14.16 -6.01 -30.19
N ALA A 194 -15.39 -6.48 -30.40
CA ALA A 194 -16.27 -6.97 -29.33
C ALA A 194 -15.68 -8.21 -28.62
N ALA A 195 -15.12 -9.15 -29.38
CA ALA A 195 -14.45 -10.34 -28.83
C ALA A 195 -13.20 -9.96 -28.03
N ALA A 196 -12.39 -9.01 -28.49
CA ALA A 196 -11.24 -8.50 -27.76
C ALA A 196 -11.65 -7.85 -26.43
N LEU A 197 -12.70 -7.01 -26.42
CA LEU A 197 -13.24 -6.41 -25.20
C LEU A 197 -13.76 -7.47 -24.21
N TYR A 198 -14.42 -8.52 -24.71
CA TYR A 198 -14.88 -9.63 -23.89
C TYR A 198 -13.72 -10.39 -23.25
N LEU A 199 -12.67 -10.70 -24.01
CA LEU A 199 -11.48 -11.40 -23.51
C LEU A 199 -10.71 -10.56 -22.48
N ILE A 200 -10.60 -9.24 -22.68
CA ILE A 200 -10.03 -8.32 -21.68
C ILE A 200 -10.84 -8.40 -20.37
N ARG A 201 -12.17 -8.36 -20.47
CA ARG A 201 -13.04 -8.44 -19.29
C ARG A 201 -12.90 -9.76 -18.55
N LEU A 202 -12.79 -10.87 -19.27
CA LEU A 202 -12.62 -12.21 -18.68
C LEU A 202 -11.25 -12.33 -18.01
N TYR A 203 -10.18 -11.91 -18.69
CA TYR A 203 -8.81 -11.94 -18.17
C TYR A 203 -8.66 -11.14 -16.88
N LEU A 204 -9.28 -9.95 -16.80
CA LEU A 204 -9.30 -9.12 -15.60
C LEU A 204 -10.01 -9.80 -14.42
N ARG A 205 -11.08 -10.57 -14.69
CA ARG A 205 -11.85 -11.27 -13.66
C ARG A 205 -11.08 -12.47 -13.09
N GLU A 206 -10.32 -13.16 -13.92
CA GLU A 206 -9.65 -14.42 -13.57
C GLU A 206 -8.28 -14.22 -12.91
N ASN A 207 -7.52 -13.21 -13.35
CA ASN A 207 -6.15 -12.99 -12.86
C ASN A 207 -6.04 -12.00 -11.68
N PHE A 208 -7.13 -11.33 -11.30
CA PHE A 208 -7.14 -10.37 -10.18
C PHE A 208 -8.25 -10.65 -9.14
N PRO A 209 -8.31 -11.84 -8.50
CA PRO A 209 -9.23 -12.09 -7.38
C PRO A 209 -8.87 -11.25 -6.13
N GLU A 210 -7.63 -10.79 -6.01
CA GLU A 210 -7.11 -10.01 -4.87
C GLU A 210 -7.64 -8.55 -4.81
N LEU A 211 -8.28 -8.05 -5.87
CA LEU A 211 -9.08 -6.81 -5.79
C LEU A 211 -10.33 -6.98 -4.89
N SER A 212 -10.66 -8.20 -4.47
CA SER A 212 -11.82 -8.53 -3.66
C SER A 212 -11.53 -8.98 -2.21
N GLU A 213 -10.28 -9.28 -1.83
CA GLU A 213 -9.96 -9.82 -0.50
C GLU A 213 -8.91 -9.00 0.26
N LYS A 214 -9.32 -8.41 1.39
CA LYS A 214 -8.44 -7.69 2.34
C LYS A 214 -7.93 -8.66 3.42
N ILE A 215 -6.62 -8.79 3.54
CA ILE A 215 -5.98 -9.53 4.63
C ILE A 215 -5.63 -8.56 5.77
N GLU A 216 -6.14 -8.83 6.98
CA GLU A 216 -5.95 -8.01 8.18
C GLU A 216 -5.15 -8.75 9.29
N THR A 217 -4.42 -8.00 10.12
CA THR A 217 -3.64 -8.47 11.30
C THR A 217 -4.51 -8.98 12.45
N THR A 218 -5.84 -8.96 12.30
CA THR A 218 -6.84 -9.61 13.16
C THR A 218 -6.57 -11.11 13.37
N LYS A 219 -5.78 -11.75 12.49
CA LYS A 219 -5.34 -13.15 12.66
C LYS A 219 -4.44 -13.39 13.87
N LEU A 220 -3.76 -12.38 14.41
CA LEU A 220 -2.96 -12.50 15.64
C LEU A 220 -3.83 -12.74 16.89
N ARG A 221 -5.10 -12.31 16.86
CA ARG A 221 -6.09 -12.56 17.92
C ARG A 221 -6.54 -14.03 18.00
N ARG A 222 -6.58 -14.74 16.87
CA ARG A 222 -7.04 -16.14 16.86
C ARG A 222 -6.04 -17.12 17.46
N LYS A 223 -4.76 -16.79 17.51
CA LYS A 223 -3.75 -17.61 18.19
C LYS A 223 -3.67 -17.34 19.68
N THR A 224 -3.90 -16.12 20.13
CA THR A 224 -3.93 -15.79 21.57
C THR A 224 -5.23 -16.21 22.25
N ALA A 225 -6.39 -16.11 21.57
CA ALA A 225 -7.67 -16.60 22.11
C ALA A 225 -7.83 -18.13 22.05
N ALA A 226 -6.96 -18.84 21.32
CA ALA A 226 -6.93 -20.31 21.29
C ALA A 226 -5.85 -20.90 22.21
N ALA A 227 -5.02 -20.04 22.82
CA ALA A 227 -3.98 -20.41 23.77
C ALA A 227 -4.27 -19.91 25.21
N SER A 228 -5.44 -19.30 25.42
CA SER A 228 -6.01 -18.93 26.72
C SER A 228 -7.16 -19.85 27.09
#